data_AF-A0A261GPU9-F1
#
_entry.id   AF-A0A261GPU9-F1
#
_cell.length_a   1.000
_cell.length_b   1.000
_cell.length_c   1.000
_cell.angle_alpha   90.00
_cell.angle_beta   90.00
_cell.angle_gamma   90.00
#
_symmetry.space_group_name_H-M   'P 1'
#
loop_
_entity.id
_entity.type
_entity.pdbx_description
1 polymer ?
#
loop_
_entity_poly.entity_id
_entity_poly.type
_entity_poly.pdbx_seq_one_letter_code
_entity_poly.pdbx_strand_id
1 'polypeptide(L)'
;MVVNTLCRLPHGRSARILSSLTLGALILSSNAFGWGTEDQRKQIFDRIAGVPPSESEMTAMDAAGSAAEAAQVALDSPYFYDVTLKNMVTPWTNEEQTVFAPLNDYTATVIGLVRDKADFRSVLYTDQVYVAKSSYRDASNNPLPAYSLANNSHYEEIEDLMDRGNSLFDILTPTTQTLPAGARAGVMSTRAAGRAFFSAGTNRAMLRFTLINHLCMDLEQFKDTSLPADRIRQDVSRSPGGDSSIFLNNCIGCHSGMDPLVQAFAYYDFDYGGDDTNIENGTLVYNSAGTVDPDTVSLLDGSPNLSRVSDPNVLYRVQDKYFINFTNFPYGYVTNSDQWTNYWREGRNSGVEWNAGGESPGASGIGAGSLGRELANSQAFAQCHVKRVFKTVCLRDPDSAADANEITNLTTSFMGSGYHLDEVFASAAAYCVE
;
A
#
# COMPACT_ATOMS: atom_id res chain seq x y z
N MET A 1 18.51 94.05 58.54
CA MET A 1 17.83 93.80 57.25
C MET A 1 18.22 92.38 56.83
N VAL A 2 17.56 91.31 57.30
CA VAL A 2 16.32 90.66 56.76
C VAL A 2 16.45 90.47 55.24
N VAL A 3 16.47 89.28 54.61
CA VAL A 3 15.54 88.11 54.57
C VAL A 3 16.35 86.90 53.99
N ASN A 4 16.40 85.68 54.59
CA ASN A 4 15.58 84.46 54.31
C ASN A 4 15.59 83.99 52.81
N THR A 5 15.63 82.73 52.33
CA THR A 5 15.67 81.35 52.87
C THR A 5 15.88 80.34 51.68
N LEU A 6 16.45 79.15 51.95
CA LEU A 6 16.16 77.79 51.40
C LEU A 6 16.53 77.30 49.96
N CYS A 7 17.46 76.32 49.92
CA CYS A 7 17.31 74.88 49.58
C CYS A 7 17.14 74.35 48.12
N ARG A 8 18.14 73.57 47.62
CA ARG A 8 18.10 72.13 47.23
C ARG A 8 19.12 71.74 46.12
N LEU A 9 19.82 70.61 46.34
CA LEU A 9 20.67 69.79 45.43
C LEU A 9 19.82 69.08 44.33
N PRO A 10 20.33 68.48 43.21
CA PRO A 10 21.45 67.50 43.20
C PRO A 10 22.32 67.25 41.91
N HIS A 11 23.44 66.54 42.15
CA HIS A 11 24.07 65.41 41.39
C HIS A 11 24.77 65.60 40.02
N GLY A 12 26.02 65.08 39.94
CA GLY A 12 26.51 64.39 38.75
C GLY A 12 28.04 64.26 38.60
N ARG A 13 28.52 63.00 38.51
CA ARG A 13 29.71 62.49 37.75
C ARG A 13 31.11 62.70 38.40
N SER A 14 32.05 61.75 38.41
CA SER A 14 32.18 60.37 37.89
C SER A 14 33.31 59.64 38.62
N ALA A 15 33.22 58.31 38.70
CA ALA A 15 34.13 57.41 39.41
C ALA A 15 35.07 56.61 38.48
N ARG A 16 36.31 56.44 38.96
CA ARG A 16 37.16 55.22 39.07
C ARG A 16 37.48 54.35 37.85
N ILE A 17 38.74 54.51 37.43
CA ILE A 17 39.84 53.54 37.17
C ILE A 17 39.50 52.04 37.12
N LEU A 18 39.85 51.44 35.97
CA LEU A 18 39.92 50.01 35.62
C LEU A 18 41.02 49.26 36.38
N SER A 19 40.72 48.02 36.78
CA SER A 19 41.73 46.95 36.96
C SER A 19 41.20 45.62 36.41
N SER A 20 42.04 45.03 35.57
CA SER A 20 41.84 43.87 34.70
C SER A 20 41.62 42.54 35.45
N LEU A 21 40.60 41.77 35.03
CA LEU A 21 40.49 40.32 35.29
C LEU A 21 40.52 39.61 33.93
N THR A 22 41.60 38.89 33.64
CA THR A 22 41.68 37.94 32.53
C THR A 22 41.02 36.63 32.96
N LEU A 23 39.78 36.43 32.52
CA LEU A 23 39.03 35.19 32.65
C LEU A 23 39.52 34.21 31.57
N GLY A 24 40.20 33.15 31.97
CA GLY A 24 40.56 32.04 31.08
C GLY A 24 39.30 31.30 30.65
N ALA A 25 38.94 31.40 29.36
CA ALA A 25 37.87 30.62 28.78
C ALA A 25 38.33 29.16 28.66
N LEU A 26 37.84 28.31 29.57
CA LEU A 26 37.89 26.87 29.44
C LEU A 26 36.95 26.49 28.28
N ILE A 27 37.51 26.22 27.10
CA ILE A 27 36.76 25.61 26.01
C ILE A 27 36.47 24.17 26.45
N LEU A 28 35.31 23.96 27.07
CA LEU A 28 34.69 22.65 27.16
C LEU A 28 34.40 22.23 25.72
N SER A 29 35.28 21.43 25.13
CA SER A 29 34.91 20.58 24.00
C SER A 29 33.81 19.65 24.50
N SER A 30 32.56 20.04 24.32
CA SER A 30 31.45 19.11 24.35
C SER A 30 31.71 18.09 23.26
N ASN A 31 32.27 16.94 23.62
CA ASN A 31 32.11 15.75 22.81
C ASN A 31 30.59 15.58 22.72
N ALA A 32 30.02 15.86 21.55
CA ALA A 32 28.65 15.48 21.27
C ALA A 32 28.65 13.96 21.37
N PHE A 33 28.21 13.43 22.51
CA PHE A 33 27.92 12.02 22.63
C PHE A 33 26.69 11.78 21.75
N GLY A 34 26.83 10.96 20.71
CA GLY A 34 25.72 10.55 19.86
C GLY A 34 24.57 9.96 20.68
N TRP A 35 23.36 9.99 20.13
CA TRP A 35 22.18 9.46 20.80
C TRP A 35 22.35 7.97 21.12
N GLY A 36 21.99 7.59 22.36
CA GLY A 36 22.00 6.20 22.81
C GLY A 36 23.39 5.57 22.96
N THR A 37 23.42 4.26 23.20
CA THR A 37 24.65 3.46 23.16
C THR A 37 25.00 3.06 21.73
N GLU A 38 26.26 2.69 21.48
CA GLU A 38 26.68 2.11 20.19
C GLU A 38 25.83 0.88 19.82
N ASP A 39 25.51 0.04 20.80
CA ASP A 39 24.66 -1.14 20.61
C ASP A 39 23.23 -0.77 20.19
N GLN A 40 22.66 0.28 20.79
CA GLN A 40 21.33 0.78 20.40
C GLN A 40 21.35 1.29 18.94
N ARG A 41 22.39 2.02 18.54
CA ARG A 41 22.55 2.49 17.15
C ARG A 41 22.67 1.31 16.18
N LYS A 42 23.53 0.33 16.47
CA LYS A 42 23.63 -0.89 15.66
C LYS A 42 22.30 -1.62 15.55
N GLN A 43 21.57 -1.75 16.65
CA GLN A 43 20.28 -2.42 16.65
C GLN A 43 19.23 -1.70 15.80
N ILE A 44 19.19 -0.36 15.80
CA ILE A 44 18.35 0.41 14.87
C ILE A 44 18.72 0.09 13.43
N PHE A 45 20.01 0.11 13.11
CA PHE A 45 20.48 -0.15 11.76
C PHE A 45 20.11 -1.56 11.28
N ASP A 46 20.45 -2.58 12.07
CA ASP A 46 20.19 -3.98 11.76
C ASP A 46 18.70 -4.24 11.50
N ARG A 47 17.82 -3.59 12.26
CA ARG A 47 16.37 -3.78 12.14
C ARG A 47 15.73 -3.08 10.94
N ILE A 48 16.33 -1.99 10.46
CA ILE A 48 15.85 -1.28 9.27
C ILE A 48 16.52 -1.85 8.01
N ALA A 49 17.85 -1.92 7.99
CA ALA A 49 18.61 -2.35 6.82
C ALA A 49 18.67 -3.88 6.66
N GLY A 50 18.44 -4.65 7.73
CA GLY A 50 18.50 -6.11 7.70
C GLY A 50 19.92 -6.69 7.71
N VAL A 51 20.94 -5.83 7.80
CA VAL A 51 22.38 -6.17 7.84
C VAL A 51 23.12 -5.25 8.81
N PRO A 52 24.31 -5.63 9.31
CA PRO A 52 25.15 -4.74 10.12
C PRO A 52 25.63 -3.48 9.37
N PRO A 53 25.80 -2.33 10.06
CA PRO A 53 26.31 -1.11 9.44
C PRO A 53 27.77 -1.27 9.01
N SER A 54 28.12 -0.65 7.88
CA SER A 54 29.51 -0.40 7.51
C SER A 54 30.18 0.58 8.49
N GLU A 55 31.51 0.69 8.44
CA GLU A 55 32.26 1.63 9.27
C GLU A 55 31.83 3.09 9.03
N SER A 56 31.54 3.45 7.77
CA SER A 56 31.03 4.78 7.41
C SER A 56 29.61 5.03 7.91
N GLU A 57 28.72 4.04 7.82
CA GLU A 57 27.35 4.16 8.34
C GLU A 57 27.38 4.27 9.87
N MET A 58 28.20 3.47 10.55
CA MET A 58 28.38 3.55 12.01
C MET A 58 28.89 4.93 12.43
N THR A 59 29.86 5.50 11.70
CA THR A 59 30.35 6.87 11.94
C THR A 59 29.23 7.91 11.78
N ALA A 60 28.37 7.76 10.77
CA ALA A 60 27.22 8.64 10.57
C ALA A 60 26.19 8.49 11.71
N MET A 61 25.95 7.27 12.19
CA MET A 61 25.08 7.02 13.34
C MET A 61 25.63 7.61 14.63
N ASP A 62 26.94 7.55 14.86
CA ASP A 62 27.59 8.16 16.04
C ASP A 62 27.45 9.69 16.06
N ALA A 63 27.26 10.31 14.89
CA ALA A 63 26.97 11.74 14.76
C ALA A 63 25.49 12.09 14.93
N ALA A 64 24.58 11.10 14.97
CA ALA A 64 23.16 11.33 15.13
C ALA A 64 22.82 11.84 16.56
N GLY A 65 22.07 12.94 16.64
CA GLY A 65 21.60 13.55 17.88
C GLY A 65 20.28 12.96 18.41
N SER A 66 19.63 12.07 17.66
CA SER A 66 18.40 11.39 18.06
C SER A 66 18.25 9.99 17.45
N ALA A 67 17.32 9.20 17.99
CA ALA A 67 16.92 7.90 17.42
C ALA A 67 16.45 8.03 15.97
N ALA A 68 15.69 9.09 15.67
CA ALA A 68 15.16 9.35 14.33
C ALA A 68 16.28 9.67 13.33
N GLU A 69 17.27 10.46 13.72
CA GLU A 69 18.44 10.74 12.88
C GLU A 69 19.29 9.48 12.65
N ALA A 70 19.44 8.62 13.67
CA ALA A 70 20.11 7.33 13.52
C ALA A 70 19.34 6.39 12.58
N ALA A 71 18.02 6.34 12.70
CA ALA A 71 17.16 5.58 11.81
C ALA A 71 17.23 6.06 10.35
N GLN A 72 17.39 7.37 10.13
CA GLN A 72 17.55 7.92 8.78
C GLN A 72 18.80 7.37 8.09
N VAL A 73 19.92 7.20 8.82
CA VAL A 73 21.13 6.56 8.26
C VAL A 73 20.84 5.15 7.75
N ALA A 74 20.01 4.39 8.47
CA ALA A 74 19.63 3.04 8.05
C ALA A 74 18.63 3.05 6.88
N LEU A 75 17.71 4.01 6.83
CA LEU A 75 16.76 4.20 5.73
C LEU A 75 17.44 4.67 4.42
N ASP A 76 18.58 5.34 4.54
CA ASP A 76 19.41 5.75 3.40
C ASP A 76 20.28 4.58 2.87
N SER A 77 20.37 3.48 3.61
CA SER A 77 21.11 2.31 3.20
C SER A 77 20.40 1.55 2.08
N PRO A 78 21.10 1.12 1.01
CA PRO A 78 20.49 0.36 -0.09
C PRO A 78 19.83 -0.95 0.40
N TYR A 79 20.36 -1.54 1.47
CA TYR A 79 19.85 -2.79 2.04
C TYR A 79 18.42 -2.67 2.59
N PHE A 80 18.00 -1.48 3.04
CA PHE A 80 16.60 -1.26 3.43
C PHE A 80 15.65 -1.57 2.26
N TYR A 81 16.00 -1.15 1.05
CA TYR A 81 15.18 -1.37 -0.15
C TYR A 81 15.37 -2.78 -0.71
N ASP A 82 16.62 -3.22 -0.80
CA ASP A 82 17.01 -4.45 -1.49
C ASP A 82 16.69 -5.71 -0.70
N VAL A 83 16.63 -5.60 0.63
CA VAL A 83 16.40 -6.72 1.56
C VAL A 83 15.10 -6.51 2.33
N THR A 84 15.03 -5.51 3.19
CA THR A 84 13.94 -5.37 4.16
C THR A 84 12.59 -5.12 3.47
N LEU A 85 12.49 -4.09 2.63
CA LEU A 85 11.26 -3.76 1.91
C LEU A 85 10.90 -4.84 0.89
N LYS A 86 11.85 -5.32 0.09
CA LYS A 86 11.61 -6.41 -0.86
C LYS A 86 11.01 -7.63 -0.18
N ASN A 87 11.60 -8.11 0.92
CA ASN A 87 11.11 -9.27 1.65
C ASN A 87 9.77 -9.01 2.35
N MET A 88 9.55 -7.80 2.89
CA MET A 88 8.29 -7.44 3.52
C MET A 88 7.14 -7.46 2.50
N VAL A 89 7.38 -6.99 1.27
CA VAL A 89 6.34 -6.76 0.24
C VAL A 89 6.08 -7.99 -0.63
N THR A 90 7.09 -8.79 -0.95
CA THR A 90 6.98 -9.92 -1.88
C THR A 90 5.80 -10.87 -1.58
N PRO A 91 5.50 -11.23 -0.30
CA PRO A 91 4.31 -12.01 0.06
C PRO A 91 2.96 -11.43 -0.37
N TRP A 92 2.87 -10.15 -0.71
CA TRP A 92 1.61 -9.49 -1.08
C TRP A 92 1.29 -9.70 -2.56
N THR A 93 2.22 -10.27 -3.31
CA THR A 93 2.19 -10.32 -4.78
C THR A 93 1.87 -11.72 -5.33
N ASN A 94 1.68 -12.70 -4.44
CA ASN A 94 1.42 -14.11 -4.79
C ASN A 94 0.41 -14.74 -3.81
N GLU A 95 -0.29 -15.79 -4.26
CA GLU A 95 -1.33 -16.45 -3.45
C GLU A 95 -0.74 -17.27 -2.29
N GLU A 96 0.49 -17.77 -2.45
CA GLU A 96 1.22 -18.54 -1.44
C GLU A 96 1.69 -17.67 -0.26
N GLN A 97 1.64 -16.34 -0.41
CA GLN A 97 2.18 -15.36 0.52
C GLN A 97 3.63 -15.64 0.92
N THR A 98 4.42 -16.11 -0.05
CA THR A 98 5.82 -16.45 0.13
C THR A 98 6.73 -15.29 -0.20
N VAL A 99 7.87 -15.23 0.48
CA VAL A 99 8.97 -14.28 0.21
C VAL A 99 9.83 -14.70 -0.98
N PHE A 100 9.67 -15.94 -1.48
CA PHE A 100 10.51 -16.52 -2.52
C PHE A 100 10.00 -16.26 -3.96
N ALA A 101 9.00 -15.40 -4.13
CA ALA A 101 8.56 -14.99 -5.46
C ALA A 101 9.57 -14.01 -6.10
N PRO A 102 9.75 -14.03 -7.43
CA PRO A 102 10.61 -13.08 -8.12
C PRO A 102 10.20 -11.62 -7.91
N LEU A 103 11.15 -10.70 -8.05
CA LEU A 103 10.83 -9.28 -8.15
C LEU A 103 9.85 -9.06 -9.31
N ASN A 104 8.89 -8.18 -9.10
CA ASN A 104 7.84 -7.88 -10.06
C ASN A 104 7.38 -6.43 -9.94
N ASP A 105 6.48 -6.02 -10.83
CA ASP A 105 5.93 -4.67 -10.89
C ASP A 105 5.20 -4.23 -9.62
N TYR A 106 4.50 -5.14 -8.93
CA TYR A 106 3.87 -4.83 -7.64
C TYR A 106 4.94 -4.51 -6.60
N THR A 107 5.89 -5.42 -6.37
CA THR A 107 6.96 -5.22 -5.37
C THR A 107 7.77 -3.95 -5.67
N ALA A 108 8.20 -3.76 -6.92
CA ALA A 108 8.95 -2.58 -7.34
C ALA A 108 8.14 -1.28 -7.14
N THR A 109 6.83 -1.31 -7.40
CA THR A 109 5.98 -0.12 -7.22
C THR A 109 5.86 0.27 -5.76
N VAL A 110 5.70 -0.69 -4.85
CA VAL A 110 5.68 -0.40 -3.40
C VAL A 110 7.02 0.18 -2.95
N ILE A 111 8.14 -0.45 -3.34
CA ILE A 111 9.49 0.03 -3.00
C ILE A 111 9.71 1.46 -3.51
N GLY A 112 9.32 1.72 -4.76
CA GLY A 112 9.43 3.03 -5.39
C GLY A 112 8.63 4.12 -4.67
N LEU A 113 7.39 3.84 -4.28
CA LEU A 113 6.55 4.77 -3.53
C LEU A 113 7.15 5.12 -2.16
N VAL A 114 7.70 4.13 -1.45
CA VAL A 114 8.37 4.35 -0.16
C VAL A 114 9.63 5.18 -0.36
N ARG A 115 10.47 4.83 -1.35
CA ARG A 115 11.70 5.57 -1.67
C ARG A 115 11.43 7.03 -2.00
N ASP A 116 10.42 7.27 -2.83
CA ASP A 116 10.06 8.63 -3.27
C ASP A 116 9.29 9.41 -2.20
N LYS A 117 9.09 8.82 -1.00
CA LYS A 117 8.32 9.40 0.11
C LYS A 117 6.93 9.85 -0.35
N ALA A 118 6.30 9.06 -1.21
CA ALA A 118 4.97 9.33 -1.70
C ALA A 118 3.93 9.12 -0.59
N ASP A 119 2.74 9.71 -0.74
CA ASP A 119 1.58 9.31 0.04
C ASP A 119 1.29 7.83 -0.23
N PHE A 120 1.52 6.98 0.77
CA PHE A 120 1.45 5.53 0.59
C PHE A 120 0.03 5.02 0.30
N ARG A 121 -1.03 5.79 0.58
CA ARG A 121 -2.39 5.45 0.15
C ARG A 121 -2.47 5.26 -1.36
N SER A 122 -1.67 6.02 -2.11
CA SER A 122 -1.61 5.95 -3.57
C SER A 122 -1.22 4.58 -4.11
N VAL A 123 -0.67 3.68 -3.28
CA VAL A 123 -0.38 2.29 -3.68
C VAL A 123 -1.59 1.59 -4.32
N LEU A 124 -2.83 1.94 -3.93
CA LEU A 124 -4.06 1.34 -4.47
C LEU A 124 -4.72 2.13 -5.62
N TYR A 125 -4.20 3.30 -5.99
CA TYR A 125 -4.89 4.15 -6.98
C TYR A 125 -3.97 5.01 -7.87
N THR A 126 -2.66 4.92 -7.68
CA THR A 126 -1.68 5.57 -8.55
C THR A 126 -1.78 5.02 -9.97
N ASP A 127 -1.38 5.82 -10.94
CA ASP A 127 -1.30 5.42 -12.33
C ASP A 127 0.13 5.03 -12.75
N GLN A 128 1.04 4.97 -11.78
CA GLN A 128 2.46 4.67 -11.98
C GLN A 128 2.78 3.21 -11.64
N VAL A 129 3.85 2.71 -12.26
CA VAL A 129 4.64 1.55 -11.87
C VAL A 129 6.10 1.96 -11.86
N TYR A 130 6.93 1.23 -11.12
CA TYR A 130 8.37 1.51 -11.08
C TYR A 130 9.13 0.51 -11.93
N VAL A 131 10.02 1.03 -12.77
CA VAL A 131 10.82 0.29 -13.76
C VAL A 131 12.28 0.71 -13.65
N ALA A 132 13.20 -0.03 -14.27
CA ALA A 132 14.60 0.38 -14.34
C ALA A 132 14.80 1.67 -15.14
N LYS A 133 15.66 2.58 -14.67
CA LYS A 133 16.11 3.74 -15.47
C LYS A 133 16.72 3.27 -16.79
N SER A 134 16.46 4.00 -17.86
CA SER A 134 16.94 3.68 -19.22
C SER A 134 18.47 3.69 -19.38
N SER A 135 19.22 4.12 -18.36
CA SER A 135 20.68 4.05 -18.29
C SER A 135 21.22 2.65 -17.97
N TYR A 136 20.42 1.78 -17.35
CA TYR A 136 20.85 0.43 -16.99
C TYR A 136 20.86 -0.52 -18.20
N ARG A 137 21.72 -1.54 -18.13
CA ARG A 137 21.95 -2.51 -19.22
C ARG A 137 22.00 -3.93 -18.66
N ASP A 138 21.57 -4.89 -19.47
CA ASP A 138 21.69 -6.32 -19.16
C ASP A 138 23.17 -6.75 -19.08
N ALA A 139 23.45 -8.02 -18.81
CA ALA A 139 24.80 -8.56 -18.78
C ALA A 139 25.54 -8.50 -20.14
N SER A 140 24.78 -8.42 -21.24
CA SER A 140 25.28 -8.33 -22.61
C SER A 140 25.40 -6.90 -23.14
N ASN A 141 25.23 -5.89 -22.26
CA ASN A 141 25.26 -4.46 -22.58
C ASN A 141 24.14 -3.97 -23.52
N ASN A 142 22.99 -4.66 -23.56
CA ASN A 142 21.78 -4.20 -24.25
C ASN A 142 20.84 -3.45 -23.28
N PRO A 143 19.91 -2.62 -23.81
CA PRO A 143 18.80 -2.11 -22.99
C PRO A 143 18.00 -3.26 -22.37
N LEU A 144 17.56 -3.08 -21.13
CA LEU A 144 16.66 -4.03 -20.48
C LEU A 144 15.37 -4.21 -21.31
N PRO A 145 14.71 -5.38 -21.24
CA PRO A 145 13.38 -5.58 -21.81
C PRO A 145 12.42 -4.48 -21.37
N ALA A 146 11.49 -4.05 -22.23
CA ALA A 146 10.49 -3.07 -21.83
C ALA A 146 9.52 -3.67 -20.80
N TYR A 147 8.99 -2.83 -19.91
CA TYR A 147 7.87 -3.22 -19.04
C TYR A 147 6.71 -3.76 -19.87
N SER A 148 6.14 -4.88 -19.42
CA SER A 148 5.13 -5.64 -20.14
C SER A 148 4.09 -6.19 -19.19
N LEU A 149 2.82 -6.21 -19.63
CA LEU A 149 1.76 -6.92 -18.93
C LEU A 149 1.73 -8.41 -19.24
N ALA A 150 2.53 -8.88 -20.20
CA ALA A 150 2.52 -10.25 -20.71
C ALA A 150 3.66 -11.14 -20.16
N ASN A 151 4.66 -10.57 -19.49
CA ASN A 151 5.78 -11.32 -18.90
C ASN A 151 6.44 -10.52 -17.76
N ASN A 152 7.35 -11.17 -17.01
CA ASN A 152 8.10 -10.56 -15.91
C ASN A 152 9.57 -10.23 -16.26
N SER A 153 9.97 -10.36 -17.52
CA SER A 153 11.40 -10.31 -17.91
C SER A 153 12.08 -8.99 -17.58
N HIS A 154 11.35 -7.87 -17.55
CA HIS A 154 11.91 -6.58 -17.10
C HIS A 154 12.42 -6.65 -15.65
N TYR A 155 11.66 -7.29 -14.76
CA TYR A 155 11.99 -7.33 -13.34
C TYR A 155 12.98 -8.44 -12.99
N GLU A 156 12.98 -9.54 -13.74
CA GLU A 156 14.03 -10.56 -13.68
C GLU A 156 15.41 -9.95 -14.00
N GLU A 157 15.50 -9.11 -15.03
CA GLU A 157 16.73 -8.38 -15.36
C GLU A 157 17.12 -7.32 -14.32
N ILE A 158 16.15 -6.80 -13.54
CA ILE A 158 16.45 -5.95 -12.38
C ILE A 158 17.09 -6.80 -11.27
N GLU A 159 16.63 -8.03 -11.03
CA GLU A 159 17.29 -8.93 -10.07
C GLU A 159 18.72 -9.26 -10.52
N ASP A 160 18.95 -9.50 -11.81
CA ASP A 160 20.30 -9.69 -12.35
C ASP A 160 21.19 -8.43 -12.22
N LEU A 161 20.59 -7.23 -12.22
CA LEU A 161 21.31 -5.99 -11.88
C LEU A 161 21.67 -5.93 -10.39
N MET A 162 20.76 -6.38 -9.51
CA MET A 162 20.99 -6.45 -8.07
C MET A 162 22.13 -7.42 -7.72
N ASP A 163 22.18 -8.59 -8.37
CA ASP A 163 23.26 -9.55 -8.21
C ASP A 163 24.64 -9.01 -8.66
N ARG A 164 24.62 -7.98 -9.52
CA ARG A 164 25.82 -7.23 -9.95
C ARG A 164 26.12 -6.00 -9.08
N GLY A 165 25.42 -5.83 -7.96
CA GLY A 165 25.66 -4.79 -6.96
C GLY A 165 24.93 -3.46 -7.21
N ASN A 166 23.89 -3.44 -8.04
CA ASN A 166 23.06 -2.24 -8.23
C ASN A 166 21.86 -2.26 -7.29
N SER A 167 21.61 -1.17 -6.58
CA SER A 167 20.49 -1.09 -5.63
C SER A 167 19.17 -0.70 -6.29
N LEU A 168 18.05 -1.25 -5.82
CA LEU A 168 16.70 -0.82 -6.19
C LEU A 168 16.47 0.67 -5.91
N PHE A 169 17.13 1.22 -4.89
CA PHE A 169 17.13 2.66 -4.61
C PHE A 169 17.55 3.46 -5.84
N ASP A 170 18.64 3.05 -6.49
CA ASP A 170 19.20 3.72 -7.65
C ASP A 170 18.57 3.29 -8.98
N ILE A 171 18.12 2.04 -9.08
CA ILE A 171 17.61 1.47 -10.33
C ILE A 171 16.24 2.02 -10.69
N LEU A 172 15.33 2.07 -9.71
CA LEU A 172 13.92 2.27 -10.00
C LEU A 172 13.60 3.72 -10.44
N THR A 173 12.61 3.88 -11.31
CA THR A 173 12.06 5.17 -11.71
C THR A 173 10.58 4.99 -12.07
N PRO A 174 9.71 5.96 -11.75
CA PRO A 174 8.29 5.83 -12.07
C PRO A 174 8.05 5.97 -13.57
N THR A 175 7.12 5.17 -14.09
CA THR A 175 6.52 5.32 -15.40
C THR A 175 5.03 5.05 -15.31
N THR A 176 4.25 5.67 -16.19
CA THR A 176 2.82 5.42 -16.27
C THR A 176 2.53 3.98 -16.69
N GLN A 177 1.53 3.36 -16.06
CA GLN A 177 1.02 2.05 -16.42
C GLN A 177 0.52 2.01 -17.88
N THR A 178 0.78 0.88 -18.54
CA THR A 178 0.44 0.63 -19.95
C THR A 178 -1.07 0.52 -20.18
N LEU A 179 -1.86 0.24 -19.14
CA LEU A 179 -3.32 0.20 -19.22
C LEU A 179 -3.93 1.57 -19.58
N PRO A 180 -5.13 1.61 -20.17
CA PRO A 180 -5.89 2.84 -20.39
C PRO A 180 -6.12 3.62 -19.09
N ALA A 181 -6.22 4.95 -19.15
CA ALA A 181 -6.28 5.80 -17.94
C ALA A 181 -7.37 5.39 -16.92
N GLY A 182 -8.56 4.97 -17.38
CA GLY A 182 -9.64 4.51 -16.50
C GLY A 182 -9.44 3.11 -15.88
N ALA A 183 -8.41 2.39 -16.30
CA ALA A 183 -8.07 1.04 -15.88
C ALA A 183 -6.86 0.97 -14.93
N ARG A 184 -6.30 2.13 -14.55
CA ARG A 184 -5.13 2.18 -13.66
C ARG A 184 -5.62 2.29 -12.22
N ALA A 185 -5.11 1.41 -11.36
CA ALA A 185 -5.57 1.19 -10.00
C ALA A 185 -4.41 0.77 -9.09
N GLY A 186 -3.29 1.48 -9.19
CA GLY A 186 -2.06 1.21 -8.44
C GLY A 186 -1.59 -0.22 -8.61
N VAL A 187 -1.23 -0.87 -7.52
CA VAL A 187 -0.74 -2.25 -7.52
C VAL A 187 -1.79 -3.26 -7.95
N MET A 188 -3.10 -2.97 -7.82
CA MET A 188 -4.15 -3.88 -8.25
C MET A 188 -4.19 -4.06 -9.77
N SER A 189 -3.64 -3.13 -10.53
CA SER A 189 -3.60 -3.19 -12.00
C SER A 189 -2.19 -3.45 -12.55
N THR A 190 -1.33 -4.06 -11.72
CA THR A 190 -0.04 -4.62 -12.13
C THR A 190 -0.21 -6.01 -12.75
N ARG A 191 0.74 -6.44 -13.59
CA ARG A 191 0.78 -7.83 -14.07
C ARG A 191 0.86 -8.80 -12.90
N ALA A 192 1.68 -8.55 -11.88
CA ALA A 192 1.81 -9.48 -10.75
C ALA A 192 0.47 -9.71 -10.04
N ALA A 193 -0.30 -8.65 -9.77
CA ALA A 193 -1.66 -8.78 -9.24
C ALA A 193 -2.61 -9.46 -10.23
N GLY A 194 -2.48 -9.16 -11.53
CA GLY A 194 -3.06 -9.90 -12.66
C GLY A 194 -2.94 -11.40 -12.53
N ARG A 195 -1.69 -11.86 -12.63
CA ARG A 195 -1.30 -13.26 -12.57
C ARG A 195 -1.80 -13.92 -11.29
N ALA A 196 -1.64 -13.26 -10.15
CA ALA A 196 -1.94 -13.87 -8.86
C ALA A 196 -3.44 -13.88 -8.53
N PHE A 197 -4.19 -12.83 -8.87
CA PHE A 197 -5.51 -12.60 -8.25
C PHE A 197 -6.65 -12.33 -9.23
N PHE A 198 -6.36 -12.09 -10.51
CA PHE A 198 -7.35 -12.06 -11.58
C PHE A 198 -7.48 -13.39 -12.32
N SER A 199 -6.55 -14.32 -12.06
CA SER A 199 -6.57 -15.69 -12.55
C SER A 199 -7.86 -16.41 -12.11
N ALA A 200 -8.69 -16.75 -13.10
CA ALA A 200 -9.94 -17.49 -12.94
C ALA A 200 -11.00 -16.81 -12.04
N GLY A 201 -12.13 -17.49 -11.91
CA GLY A 201 -13.24 -17.04 -11.06
C GLY A 201 -13.80 -15.69 -11.52
N THR A 202 -14.18 -14.84 -10.58
CA THR A 202 -14.98 -13.65 -10.88
C THR A 202 -14.46 -12.40 -10.17
N ASN A 203 -13.13 -12.29 -10.10
CA ASN A 203 -12.37 -11.20 -9.47
C ASN A 203 -12.60 -11.03 -7.95
N ARG A 204 -13.20 -12.04 -7.30
CA ARG A 204 -13.33 -12.07 -5.83
C ARG A 204 -11.98 -12.27 -5.13
N ALA A 205 -11.06 -13.02 -5.75
CA ALA A 205 -9.70 -13.20 -5.26
C ALA A 205 -8.95 -11.85 -5.20
N MET A 206 -8.99 -11.05 -6.27
CA MET A 206 -8.41 -9.70 -6.28
C MET A 206 -8.90 -8.84 -5.10
N LEU A 207 -10.21 -8.78 -4.84
CA LEU A 207 -10.70 -8.03 -3.69
C LEU A 207 -10.20 -8.64 -2.37
N ARG A 208 -10.34 -9.96 -2.18
CA ARG A 208 -9.93 -10.64 -0.96
C ARG A 208 -8.47 -10.38 -0.63
N PHE A 209 -7.57 -10.61 -1.58
CA PHE A 209 -6.14 -10.39 -1.37
C PHE A 209 -5.80 -8.91 -1.20
N THR A 210 -6.54 -7.98 -1.83
CA THR A 210 -6.41 -6.55 -1.51
C THR A 210 -6.74 -6.26 -0.05
N LEU A 211 -7.83 -6.85 0.49
CA LEU A 211 -8.20 -6.68 1.90
C LEU A 211 -7.13 -7.29 2.84
N ILE A 212 -6.63 -8.49 2.53
CA ILE A 212 -5.57 -9.15 3.31
C ILE A 212 -4.28 -8.33 3.27
N ASN A 213 -3.91 -7.83 2.09
CA ASN A 213 -2.62 -7.18 1.86
C ASN A 213 -2.59 -5.72 2.28
N HIS A 214 -3.73 -5.04 2.27
CA HIS A 214 -3.76 -3.60 2.56
C HIS A 214 -4.63 -3.21 3.74
N LEU A 215 -5.52 -4.09 4.22
CA LEU A 215 -6.29 -3.87 5.45
C LEU A 215 -5.96 -4.88 6.57
N CYS A 216 -5.15 -5.91 6.28
CA CYS A 216 -4.79 -6.98 7.21
C CYS A 216 -6.03 -7.70 7.77
N MET A 217 -7.08 -7.75 6.96
CA MET A 217 -8.37 -8.36 7.27
C MET A 217 -8.80 -9.24 6.09
N ASP A 218 -9.29 -10.43 6.37
CA ASP A 218 -9.89 -11.35 5.40
C ASP A 218 -11.43 -11.25 5.47
N LEU A 219 -12.11 -11.84 4.48
CA LEU A 219 -13.56 -11.82 4.33
C LEU A 219 -14.30 -12.34 5.58
N GLU A 220 -13.70 -13.25 6.35
CA GLU A 220 -14.29 -13.75 7.59
C GLU A 220 -14.54 -12.65 8.62
N GLN A 221 -13.65 -11.65 8.71
CA GLN A 221 -13.84 -10.50 9.60
C GLN A 221 -14.91 -9.54 9.09
N PHE A 222 -15.18 -9.52 7.78
CA PHE A 222 -16.16 -8.64 7.15
C PHE A 222 -17.57 -9.24 7.04
N LYS A 223 -17.72 -10.53 7.35
CA LYS A 223 -19.00 -11.26 7.21
C LYS A 223 -20.13 -10.51 7.86
N ASP A 224 -21.14 -10.16 7.08
CA ASP A 224 -22.33 -9.49 7.57
C ASP A 224 -23.64 -9.96 6.93
N THR A 225 -24.40 -10.78 7.65
CA THR A 225 -25.69 -11.35 7.22
C THR A 225 -26.85 -10.37 7.31
N SER A 226 -26.66 -9.16 7.86
CA SER A 226 -27.69 -8.12 7.93
C SER A 226 -27.71 -7.20 6.72
N LEU A 227 -26.70 -7.29 5.85
CA LEU A 227 -26.57 -6.43 4.68
C LEU A 227 -27.49 -6.85 3.52
N PRO A 228 -27.93 -5.90 2.68
CA PRO A 228 -28.73 -6.19 1.49
C PRO A 228 -28.08 -7.22 0.57
N ALA A 229 -28.89 -8.12 0.03
CA ALA A 229 -28.47 -9.16 -0.90
C ALA A 229 -28.67 -8.79 -2.39
N ASP A 230 -29.01 -7.52 -2.67
CA ASP A 230 -29.47 -7.03 -3.98
C ASP A 230 -28.38 -7.06 -5.07
N ARG A 231 -27.11 -7.05 -4.67
CA ARG A 231 -25.95 -7.15 -5.57
C ARG A 231 -25.28 -8.53 -5.58
N ILE A 232 -25.81 -9.50 -4.85
CA ILE A 232 -25.26 -10.87 -4.90
C ILE A 232 -25.58 -11.48 -6.25
N ARG A 233 -24.54 -11.95 -6.93
CA ARG A 233 -24.63 -12.43 -8.32
C ARG A 233 -25.36 -13.75 -8.46
N GLN A 234 -25.58 -14.15 -9.70
CA GLN A 234 -26.29 -15.37 -10.08
C GLN A 234 -25.56 -16.66 -9.70
N ASP A 235 -24.28 -16.59 -9.34
CA ASP A 235 -23.41 -17.75 -9.16
C ASP A 235 -23.44 -18.40 -7.77
N VAL A 236 -24.10 -17.77 -6.81
CA VAL A 236 -24.36 -18.37 -5.48
C VAL A 236 -25.72 -19.07 -5.48
N SER A 237 -25.71 -20.39 -5.27
CA SER A 237 -26.93 -21.22 -5.26
C SER A 237 -27.84 -20.90 -4.06
N ARG A 238 -29.17 -20.78 -4.31
CA ARG A 238 -30.22 -20.56 -3.30
C ARG A 238 -31.62 -20.88 -3.86
N SER A 239 -32.62 -21.05 -3.00
CA SER A 239 -34.00 -21.40 -3.41
C SER A 239 -34.56 -20.49 -4.51
N PRO A 240 -35.24 -21.05 -5.53
CA PRO A 240 -35.62 -22.46 -5.70
C PRO A 240 -34.53 -23.38 -6.28
N GLY A 241 -33.33 -22.87 -6.59
CA GLY A 241 -32.22 -23.60 -7.23
C GLY A 241 -31.12 -24.11 -6.29
N GLY A 242 -31.38 -24.16 -4.98
CA GLY A 242 -30.40 -24.51 -3.95
C GLY A 242 -31.00 -24.49 -2.55
N ASP A 243 -30.18 -24.67 -1.52
CA ASP A 243 -30.60 -24.60 -0.12
C ASP A 243 -30.57 -23.14 0.39
N SER A 244 -31.75 -22.54 0.55
CA SER A 244 -31.86 -21.18 1.10
C SER A 244 -31.32 -21.05 2.52
N SER A 245 -31.30 -22.11 3.32
CA SER A 245 -30.77 -22.04 4.69
C SER A 245 -29.26 -21.84 4.69
N ILE A 246 -28.53 -22.52 3.79
CA ILE A 246 -27.09 -22.34 3.63
C ILE A 246 -26.79 -20.94 3.11
N PHE A 247 -27.55 -20.49 2.11
CA PHE A 247 -27.39 -19.14 1.57
C PHE A 247 -27.61 -18.06 2.64
N LEU A 248 -28.73 -18.12 3.37
CA LEU A 248 -29.12 -17.10 4.35
C LEU A 248 -28.25 -17.09 5.62
N ASN A 249 -27.65 -18.23 5.98
CA ASN A 249 -26.86 -18.31 7.22
C ASN A 249 -25.35 -18.20 6.97
N ASN A 250 -24.86 -18.56 5.78
CA ASN A 250 -23.42 -18.63 5.51
C ASN A 250 -23.01 -17.71 4.35
N CYS A 251 -23.58 -17.92 3.15
CA CYS A 251 -23.08 -17.27 1.95
C CYS A 251 -23.38 -15.76 1.92
N ILE A 252 -24.59 -15.36 2.32
CA ILE A 252 -25.01 -13.95 2.31
C ILE A 252 -24.06 -13.06 3.11
N GLY A 253 -23.47 -13.59 4.19
CA GLY A 253 -22.55 -12.84 5.05
C GLY A 253 -21.33 -12.30 4.31
N CYS A 254 -20.67 -13.12 3.50
CA CYS A 254 -19.53 -12.65 2.70
C CYS A 254 -20.00 -11.87 1.47
N HIS A 255 -21.01 -12.41 0.77
CA HIS A 255 -21.38 -11.93 -0.55
C HIS A 255 -22.09 -10.59 -0.56
N SER A 256 -22.91 -10.29 0.46
CA SER A 256 -23.63 -9.01 0.51
C SER A 256 -22.69 -7.81 0.50
N GLY A 257 -21.49 -7.90 1.10
CA GLY A 257 -20.51 -6.81 1.04
C GLY A 257 -19.50 -6.95 -0.10
N MET A 258 -19.04 -8.18 -0.37
CA MET A 258 -18.00 -8.44 -1.37
C MET A 258 -18.47 -8.21 -2.81
N ASP A 259 -19.63 -8.74 -3.19
CA ASP A 259 -20.11 -8.69 -4.59
C ASP A 259 -20.39 -7.25 -5.08
N PRO A 260 -20.94 -6.33 -4.27
CA PRO A 260 -20.94 -4.89 -4.59
C PRO A 260 -19.58 -4.32 -4.97
N LEU A 261 -18.53 -4.66 -4.22
CA LEU A 261 -17.19 -4.10 -4.38
C LEU A 261 -16.44 -4.70 -5.57
N VAL A 262 -16.54 -6.02 -5.77
CA VAL A 262 -15.85 -6.74 -6.85
C VAL A 262 -16.26 -6.27 -8.25
N GLN A 263 -17.41 -5.60 -8.37
CA GLN A 263 -17.81 -4.99 -9.62
C GLN A 263 -16.84 -3.92 -10.11
N ALA A 264 -16.06 -3.27 -9.24
CA ALA A 264 -14.98 -2.36 -9.66
C ALA A 264 -13.98 -3.01 -10.64
N PHE A 265 -13.93 -4.34 -10.67
CA PHE A 265 -13.09 -5.14 -11.54
C PHE A 265 -13.82 -5.76 -12.73
N ALA A 266 -15.07 -5.39 -13.01
CA ALA A 266 -15.92 -6.04 -14.02
C ALA A 266 -15.33 -6.11 -15.44
N TYR A 267 -14.40 -5.22 -15.75
CA TYR A 267 -13.75 -5.13 -17.06
C TYR A 267 -12.33 -5.70 -17.08
N TYR A 268 -11.82 -6.26 -15.99
CA TYR A 268 -10.46 -6.81 -15.90
C TYR A 268 -10.47 -8.34 -16.01
N ASP A 269 -9.54 -8.85 -16.81
CA ASP A 269 -9.25 -10.28 -16.87
C ASP A 269 -7.75 -10.55 -17.00
N PHE A 270 -7.35 -11.77 -16.72
CA PHE A 270 -6.00 -12.26 -16.98
C PHE A 270 -6.09 -13.29 -18.10
N ASP A 271 -5.80 -12.84 -19.32
CA ASP A 271 -5.90 -13.65 -20.54
C ASP A 271 -4.68 -14.57 -20.66
N TYR A 272 -4.92 -15.87 -20.68
CA TYR A 272 -3.89 -16.91 -20.81
C TYR A 272 -3.43 -17.15 -22.25
N GLY A 273 -3.95 -16.42 -23.23
CA GLY A 273 -3.61 -16.60 -24.65
C GLY A 273 -4.10 -17.94 -25.21
N GLY A 274 -5.12 -18.55 -24.60
CA GLY A 274 -5.72 -19.82 -25.00
C GLY A 274 -5.08 -21.08 -24.39
N ASP A 275 -4.10 -20.95 -23.51
CA ASP A 275 -3.49 -22.06 -22.75
C ASP A 275 -3.55 -21.78 -21.24
N ASP A 276 -4.64 -22.24 -20.60
CA ASP A 276 -4.89 -22.09 -19.17
C ASP A 276 -3.86 -22.80 -18.27
N THR A 277 -2.99 -23.64 -18.84
CA THR A 277 -1.90 -24.30 -18.12
C THR A 277 -0.64 -23.44 -18.04
N ASN A 278 -0.58 -22.32 -18.78
CA ASN A 278 0.59 -21.46 -18.89
C ASN A 278 0.36 -20.05 -18.34
N ILE A 279 0.03 -19.99 -17.04
CA ILE A 279 -0.23 -18.74 -16.31
C ILE A 279 0.93 -17.72 -16.40
N GLU A 280 2.17 -18.16 -16.64
CA GLU A 280 3.32 -17.27 -16.74
C GLU A 280 3.33 -16.42 -18.00
N ASN A 281 2.67 -16.85 -19.07
CA ASN A 281 2.57 -16.08 -20.31
C ASN A 281 1.27 -15.27 -20.39
N GLY A 282 0.45 -15.29 -19.34
CA GLY A 282 -0.79 -14.55 -19.31
C GLY A 282 -0.59 -13.04 -19.28
N THR A 283 -1.60 -12.33 -19.76
CA THR A 283 -1.60 -10.87 -19.87
C THR A 283 -2.77 -10.27 -19.12
N LEU A 284 -2.52 -9.25 -18.29
CA LEU A 284 -3.60 -8.46 -17.71
C LEU A 284 -4.29 -7.64 -18.81
N VAL A 285 -5.58 -7.87 -19.02
CA VAL A 285 -6.39 -7.19 -20.04
C VAL A 285 -7.51 -6.37 -19.41
N TYR A 286 -7.97 -5.35 -20.14
CA TYR A 286 -9.06 -4.48 -19.73
C TYR A 286 -9.97 -4.10 -20.91
N ASN A 287 -11.27 -4.33 -20.75
CA ASN A 287 -12.28 -3.94 -21.74
C ASN A 287 -12.56 -2.44 -21.63
N SER A 288 -11.98 -1.66 -22.55
CA SER A 288 -12.17 -0.21 -22.63
C SER A 288 -13.59 0.19 -23.02
N ALA A 289 -13.95 1.46 -22.81
CA ALA A 289 -15.25 1.96 -23.26
C ALA A 289 -15.39 1.74 -24.78
N GLY A 290 -16.51 1.17 -25.20
CA GLY A 290 -16.76 0.78 -26.60
C GLY A 290 -16.15 -0.56 -27.01
N THR A 291 -15.42 -1.24 -26.12
CA THR A 291 -14.98 -2.63 -26.34
C THR A 291 -16.13 -3.58 -26.04
N VAL A 292 -16.28 -4.58 -26.89
CA VAL A 292 -17.16 -5.73 -26.70
C VAL A 292 -16.28 -6.96 -26.58
N ASP A 293 -16.49 -7.72 -25.52
CA ASP A 293 -15.92 -9.04 -25.30
C ASP A 293 -16.70 -10.08 -26.14
N PRO A 294 -16.07 -10.70 -27.15
CA PRO A 294 -16.70 -11.71 -27.99
C PRO A 294 -17.21 -12.93 -27.20
N ASP A 295 -16.49 -13.35 -26.15
CA ASP A 295 -16.85 -14.51 -25.34
C ASP A 295 -18.08 -14.19 -24.50
N THR A 296 -18.16 -12.97 -23.97
CA THR A 296 -19.38 -12.48 -23.31
C THR A 296 -20.57 -12.43 -24.27
N VAL A 297 -20.39 -11.95 -25.50
CA VAL A 297 -21.47 -11.95 -26.50
C VAL A 297 -21.95 -13.38 -26.77
N SER A 298 -21.02 -14.30 -27.00
CA SER A 298 -21.35 -15.70 -27.27
C SER A 298 -22.05 -16.36 -26.08
N LEU A 299 -21.62 -16.06 -24.86
CA LEU A 299 -22.20 -16.61 -23.63
C LEU A 299 -23.61 -16.08 -23.34
N LEU A 300 -23.87 -14.82 -23.69
CA LEU A 300 -25.16 -14.17 -23.45
C LEU A 300 -26.16 -14.33 -24.59
N ASP A 301 -25.76 -14.85 -25.76
CA ASP A 301 -26.69 -15.08 -26.86
C ASP A 301 -27.84 -16.01 -26.44
N GLY A 302 -29.08 -15.57 -26.65
CA GLY A 302 -30.29 -16.25 -26.18
C GLY A 302 -30.47 -16.33 -24.65
N SER A 303 -29.57 -15.75 -23.85
CA SER A 303 -29.66 -15.75 -22.38
C SER A 303 -30.76 -14.81 -21.87
N PRO A 304 -31.49 -15.18 -20.80
CA PRO A 304 -32.46 -14.28 -20.17
C PRO A 304 -31.83 -12.99 -19.65
N ASN A 305 -30.51 -12.96 -19.41
CA ASN A 305 -29.80 -11.77 -18.96
C ASN A 305 -29.91 -10.58 -19.91
N LEU A 306 -30.00 -10.80 -21.23
CA LEU A 306 -30.16 -9.73 -22.21
C LEU A 306 -31.45 -8.91 -22.01
N SER A 307 -32.50 -9.55 -21.47
CA SER A 307 -33.77 -8.88 -21.16
C SER A 307 -33.77 -8.10 -19.84
N ARG A 308 -32.70 -8.20 -19.04
CA ARG A 308 -32.60 -7.59 -17.70
C ARG A 308 -31.99 -6.19 -17.71
N VAL A 309 -31.46 -5.75 -18.84
CA VAL A 309 -30.93 -4.41 -19.06
C VAL A 309 -31.65 -3.74 -20.22
N SER A 310 -31.72 -2.42 -20.22
CA SER A 310 -32.33 -1.65 -21.30
C SER A 310 -31.46 -1.60 -22.56
N ASP A 311 -30.14 -1.67 -22.41
CA ASP A 311 -29.17 -1.70 -23.50
C ASP A 311 -28.24 -2.89 -23.30
N PRO A 312 -28.33 -3.97 -24.11
CA PRO A 312 -27.46 -5.14 -24.01
C PRO A 312 -25.96 -4.84 -24.11
N ASN A 313 -25.56 -3.75 -24.77
CA ASN A 313 -24.14 -3.41 -24.96
C ASN A 313 -23.40 -3.16 -23.64
N VAL A 314 -24.12 -2.80 -22.57
CA VAL A 314 -23.52 -2.62 -21.24
C VAL A 314 -23.02 -3.94 -20.66
N LEU A 315 -23.64 -5.07 -21.03
CA LEU A 315 -23.22 -6.40 -20.58
C LEU A 315 -22.02 -6.89 -21.38
N TYR A 316 -22.00 -6.63 -22.69
CA TYR A 316 -20.94 -7.09 -23.58
C TYR A 316 -19.55 -6.53 -23.28
N ARG A 317 -19.44 -5.50 -22.45
CA ARG A 317 -18.15 -4.99 -21.98
C ARG A 317 -17.63 -5.73 -20.75
N VAL A 318 -18.52 -6.24 -19.91
CA VAL A 318 -18.17 -7.01 -18.70
C VAL A 318 -17.53 -8.31 -19.13
N GLN A 319 -16.49 -8.77 -18.42
CA GLN A 319 -15.81 -10.02 -18.73
C GLN A 319 -16.74 -11.23 -18.55
N ASP A 320 -16.64 -12.19 -19.46
CA ASP A 320 -17.53 -13.36 -19.59
C ASP A 320 -17.69 -14.15 -18.28
N LYS A 321 -16.61 -14.25 -17.50
CA LYS A 321 -16.56 -14.90 -16.19
C LYS A 321 -17.60 -14.38 -15.20
N TYR A 322 -18.08 -13.14 -15.34
CA TYR A 322 -19.18 -12.62 -14.50
C TYR A 322 -20.53 -13.29 -14.79
N PHE A 323 -20.66 -14.00 -15.91
CA PHE A 323 -21.91 -14.60 -16.39
C PHE A 323 -21.87 -16.13 -16.50
N ILE A 324 -20.72 -16.81 -16.39
CA ILE A 324 -20.60 -18.28 -16.60
C ILE A 324 -21.58 -19.14 -15.78
N ASN A 325 -22.05 -18.61 -14.66
CA ASN A 325 -22.96 -19.28 -13.73
C ASN A 325 -24.37 -18.66 -13.71
N PHE A 326 -24.79 -17.97 -14.78
CA PHE A 326 -26.07 -17.25 -14.82
C PHE A 326 -27.29 -18.14 -14.57
N THR A 327 -27.17 -19.46 -14.80
CA THR A 327 -28.22 -20.44 -14.57
C THR A 327 -28.32 -20.94 -13.12
N ASN A 328 -27.31 -20.71 -12.27
CA ASN A 328 -27.30 -21.21 -10.88
C ASN A 328 -28.41 -20.55 -10.04
N PHE A 329 -28.56 -19.24 -10.18
CA PHE A 329 -29.68 -18.49 -9.61
C PHE A 329 -30.09 -17.36 -10.58
N PRO A 330 -31.00 -17.62 -11.53
CA PRO A 330 -31.33 -16.67 -12.60
C PRO A 330 -31.82 -15.30 -12.12
N TYR A 331 -32.39 -15.23 -10.91
CA TYR A 331 -32.88 -14.00 -10.29
C TYR A 331 -31.80 -13.18 -9.58
N GLY A 332 -30.56 -13.69 -9.45
CA GLY A 332 -29.44 -12.98 -8.83
C GLY A 332 -29.06 -11.71 -9.60
N TYR A 333 -28.15 -10.92 -9.06
CA TYR A 333 -27.74 -9.69 -9.73
C TYR A 333 -26.95 -9.95 -11.03
N VAL A 334 -27.21 -9.15 -12.07
CA VAL A 334 -26.47 -9.16 -13.34
C VAL A 334 -25.53 -7.96 -13.35
N THR A 335 -24.24 -8.22 -13.29
CA THR A 335 -23.21 -7.18 -13.37
C THR A 335 -23.23 -6.54 -14.75
N ASN A 336 -23.41 -5.23 -14.79
CA ASN A 336 -23.59 -4.46 -16.03
C ASN A 336 -22.68 -3.25 -16.14
N SER A 337 -21.82 -3.03 -15.15
CA SER A 337 -20.89 -1.92 -15.07
C SER A 337 -19.82 -2.19 -14.03
N ASP A 338 -18.81 -1.32 -13.98
CA ASP A 338 -17.80 -1.26 -12.93
C ASP A 338 -18.17 -0.33 -11.76
N GLN A 339 -19.46 -0.03 -11.61
CA GLN A 339 -19.99 0.69 -10.46
C GLN A 339 -19.99 -0.21 -9.23
N TRP A 340 -19.41 0.28 -8.14
CA TRP A 340 -19.34 -0.43 -6.88
C TRP A 340 -19.98 0.40 -5.75
N THR A 341 -20.43 -0.31 -4.71
CA THR A 341 -20.97 0.28 -3.48
C THR A 341 -20.38 -0.44 -2.27
N ASN A 342 -19.93 0.27 -1.26
CA ASN A 342 -19.39 -0.28 -0.03
C ASN A 342 -20.47 -0.36 1.06
N TYR A 343 -21.18 -1.49 1.14
CA TYR A 343 -22.15 -1.71 2.22
C TYR A 343 -21.50 -1.94 3.60
N TRP A 344 -20.19 -2.23 3.66
CA TRP A 344 -19.47 -2.39 4.92
C TRP A 344 -19.20 -1.06 5.63
N ARG A 345 -19.50 0.08 5.00
CA ARG A 345 -19.36 1.39 5.64
C ARG A 345 -20.21 1.58 6.89
N GLU A 346 -21.35 0.92 6.92
CA GLU A 346 -22.32 1.05 8.01
C GLU A 346 -22.43 -0.27 8.79
N GLY A 347 -23.04 -0.20 9.97
CA GLY A 347 -23.28 -1.37 10.81
C GLY A 347 -22.01 -1.94 11.43
N ARG A 348 -21.91 -3.28 11.46
CA ARG A 348 -20.85 -4.02 12.17
C ARG A 348 -19.44 -3.68 11.70
N ASN A 349 -19.29 -3.32 10.42
CA ASN A 349 -17.99 -3.06 9.82
C ASN A 349 -17.58 -1.58 9.87
N SER A 350 -18.31 -0.74 10.62
CA SER A 350 -17.99 0.68 10.80
C SER A 350 -16.62 0.93 11.45
N GLY A 351 -16.15 0.03 12.34
CA GLY A 351 -14.84 0.14 13.02
C GLY A 351 -13.61 0.02 12.11
N VAL A 352 -13.80 -0.20 10.80
CA VAL A 352 -12.75 -0.07 9.77
C VAL A 352 -12.42 1.40 9.49
N GLU A 353 -13.34 2.31 9.83
CA GLU A 353 -13.21 3.76 9.70
C GLU A 353 -12.84 4.20 8.28
N TRP A 354 -13.74 3.90 7.33
CA TRP A 354 -13.56 3.96 5.86
C TRP A 354 -13.18 5.31 5.23
N ASN A 355 -13.15 6.39 6.00
CA ASN A 355 -12.73 7.72 5.51
C ASN A 355 -11.86 8.46 6.52
N ALA A 356 -11.09 7.71 7.31
CA ALA A 356 -10.15 8.30 8.26
C ALA A 356 -9.10 9.19 7.55
N GLY A 357 -8.76 8.90 6.29
CA GLY A 357 -7.88 9.72 5.45
C GLY A 357 -8.55 10.90 4.72
N GLY A 358 -9.87 11.03 4.79
CA GLY A 358 -10.61 12.19 4.26
C GLY A 358 -10.82 12.25 2.74
N GLU A 359 -10.22 11.34 1.96
CA GLU A 359 -10.29 11.34 0.49
C GLU A 359 -11.04 10.14 -0.11
N SER A 360 -11.79 9.39 0.70
CA SER A 360 -12.64 8.32 0.15
C SER A 360 -13.78 8.89 -0.71
N PRO A 361 -14.21 8.19 -1.78
CA PRO A 361 -15.26 8.64 -2.70
C PRO A 361 -16.69 8.54 -2.13
N GLY A 362 -16.87 8.18 -0.85
CA GLY A 362 -18.18 8.27 -0.19
C GLY A 362 -19.09 7.06 -0.43
N ALA A 363 -18.59 5.86 -0.15
CA ALA A 363 -19.32 4.58 -0.19
C ALA A 363 -19.72 4.06 -1.57
N SER A 364 -19.44 4.78 -2.65
CA SER A 364 -19.66 4.29 -4.00
C SER A 364 -18.66 4.91 -4.97
N GLY A 365 -18.47 4.26 -6.12
CA GLY A 365 -17.54 4.74 -7.13
C GLY A 365 -17.59 3.92 -8.40
N ILE A 366 -16.66 4.23 -9.30
CA ILE A 366 -16.53 3.59 -10.62
C ILE A 366 -15.10 3.10 -10.79
N GLY A 367 -14.95 1.82 -11.09
CA GLY A 367 -13.67 1.20 -11.42
C GLY A 367 -12.73 1.00 -10.22
N ALA A 368 -11.73 0.14 -10.44
CA ALA A 368 -10.78 -0.31 -9.43
C ALA A 368 -10.01 0.82 -8.74
N GLY A 369 -9.61 1.88 -9.46
CA GLY A 369 -8.85 2.98 -8.85
C GLY A 369 -9.65 3.80 -7.83
N SER A 370 -10.97 3.97 -8.03
CA SER A 370 -11.81 4.63 -7.02
C SER A 370 -12.10 3.70 -5.83
N LEU A 371 -12.25 2.39 -6.06
CA LEU A 371 -12.31 1.41 -4.99
C LEU A 371 -11.00 1.42 -4.17
N GLY A 372 -9.85 1.48 -4.83
CA GLY A 372 -8.56 1.61 -4.16
C GLY A 372 -8.48 2.84 -3.26
N ARG A 373 -9.01 3.99 -3.71
CA ARG A 373 -9.16 5.19 -2.87
C ARG A 373 -10.08 4.97 -1.66
N GLU A 374 -11.19 4.25 -1.80
CA GLU A 374 -12.04 3.88 -0.66
C GLU A 374 -11.27 3.07 0.38
N LEU A 375 -10.59 2.02 -0.06
CA LEU A 375 -9.86 1.11 0.83
C LEU A 375 -8.66 1.80 1.51
N ALA A 376 -7.87 2.55 0.75
CA ALA A 376 -6.65 3.21 1.23
C ALA A 376 -6.92 4.37 2.20
N ASN A 377 -8.15 4.90 2.22
CA ASN A 377 -8.55 5.97 3.15
C ASN A 377 -9.17 5.44 4.46
N SER A 378 -9.16 4.13 4.69
CA SER A 378 -9.60 3.52 5.94
C SER A 378 -8.53 3.63 7.05
N GLN A 379 -8.95 3.66 8.32
CA GLN A 379 -7.97 3.52 9.42
C GLN A 379 -7.35 2.11 9.42
N ALA A 380 -8.10 1.09 9.02
CA ALA A 380 -7.59 -0.27 8.87
C ALA A 380 -6.40 -0.35 7.89
N PHE A 381 -6.41 0.47 6.81
CA PHE A 381 -5.27 0.57 5.90
C PHE A 381 -4.01 1.05 6.60
N ALA A 382 -4.11 2.18 7.32
CA ALA A 382 -3.00 2.74 8.08
C ALA A 382 -2.49 1.74 9.13
N GLN A 383 -3.40 1.15 9.91
CA GLN A 383 -3.05 0.20 10.96
C GLN A 383 -2.41 -1.08 10.40
N CYS A 384 -2.85 -1.55 9.23
CA CYS A 384 -2.27 -2.73 8.59
C CYS A 384 -0.80 -2.52 8.25
N HIS A 385 -0.49 -1.40 7.59
CA HIS A 385 0.88 -1.09 7.21
C HIS A 385 1.75 -0.80 8.44
N VAL A 386 1.24 -0.12 9.46
CA VAL A 386 1.95 0.05 10.75
C VAL A 386 2.26 -1.28 11.41
N LYS A 387 1.31 -2.23 11.49
CA LYS A 387 1.56 -3.56 12.06
C LYS A 387 2.61 -4.35 11.28
N ARG A 388 2.64 -4.21 9.95
CA ARG A 388 3.65 -4.85 9.09
C ARG A 388 5.03 -4.28 9.32
N VAL A 389 5.15 -2.95 9.40
CA VAL A 389 6.41 -2.28 9.73
C VAL A 389 6.87 -2.67 11.13
N PHE A 390 5.98 -2.61 12.12
CA PHE A 390 6.28 -3.05 13.49
C PHE A 390 6.82 -4.48 13.51
N LYS A 391 6.14 -5.43 12.87
CA LYS A 391 6.59 -6.82 12.81
C LYS A 391 7.96 -6.97 12.16
N THR A 392 8.19 -6.23 11.07
CA THR A 392 9.44 -6.27 10.30
C THR A 392 10.61 -5.72 11.11
N VAL A 393 10.42 -4.59 11.78
CA VAL A 393 11.47 -3.89 12.53
C VAL A 393 11.69 -4.48 13.91
N CYS A 394 10.62 -4.82 14.62
CA CYS A 394 10.69 -5.33 15.98
C CYS A 394 10.85 -6.85 16.05
N LEU A 395 10.75 -7.54 14.90
CA LEU A 395 10.89 -8.99 14.76
C LEU A 395 9.90 -9.81 15.62
N ARG A 396 8.73 -9.22 15.92
CA ARG A 396 7.64 -9.83 16.69
C ARG A 396 6.31 -9.17 16.39
N ASP A 397 5.22 -9.87 16.66
CA ASP A 397 3.88 -9.27 16.66
C ASP A 397 3.69 -8.38 17.92
N PRO A 398 2.82 -7.36 17.88
CA PRO A 398 2.49 -6.56 19.06
C PRO A 398 1.69 -7.41 20.05
N ASP A 399 2.25 -7.69 21.23
CA ASP A 399 1.73 -8.67 22.19
C ASP A 399 1.49 -8.12 23.61
N SER A 400 1.85 -6.85 23.85
CA SER A 400 1.64 -6.16 25.11
C SER A 400 0.70 -4.95 25.01
N ALA A 401 0.22 -4.46 26.16
CA ALA A 401 -0.54 -3.21 26.22
C ALA A 401 0.28 -1.99 25.75
N ALA A 402 1.60 -2.01 25.98
CA ALA A 402 2.50 -0.98 25.47
C ALA A 402 2.57 -1.01 23.94
N ASP A 403 2.68 -2.19 23.34
CA ASP A 403 2.69 -2.32 21.88
C ASP A 403 1.35 -1.93 21.26
N ALA A 404 0.23 -2.28 21.90
CA ALA A 404 -1.09 -1.87 21.43
C ALA A 404 -1.25 -0.34 21.43
N ASN A 405 -0.73 0.33 22.47
CA ASN A 405 -0.68 1.79 22.52
C ASN A 405 0.25 2.33 21.44
N GLU A 406 1.40 1.70 21.21
CA GLU A 406 2.36 2.18 20.22
C GLU A 406 1.85 2.01 18.78
N ILE A 407 1.20 0.89 18.45
CA ILE A 407 0.51 0.72 17.16
C ILE A 407 -0.51 1.85 16.95
N THR A 408 -1.21 2.28 18.01
CA THR A 408 -2.17 3.40 17.94
C THR A 408 -1.45 4.74 17.69
N ASN A 409 -0.33 4.99 18.39
CA ASN A 409 0.49 6.19 18.21
C ASN A 409 1.06 6.26 16.78
N LEU A 410 1.70 5.18 16.33
CA LEU A 410 2.28 5.06 14.99
C LEU A 410 1.21 5.21 13.90
N THR A 411 0.02 4.61 14.09
CA THR A 411 -1.10 4.78 13.14
C THR A 411 -1.54 6.24 13.05
N THR A 412 -1.66 6.91 14.20
CA THR A 412 -2.04 8.33 14.25
C THR A 412 -0.97 9.20 13.58
N SER A 413 0.31 8.94 13.86
CA SER A 413 1.43 9.66 13.26
C SER A 413 1.50 9.44 11.74
N PHE A 414 1.39 8.19 11.28
CA PHE A 414 1.41 7.83 9.86
C PHE A 414 0.31 8.56 9.08
N MET A 415 -0.91 8.58 9.61
CA MET A 415 -2.01 9.34 9.00
C MET A 415 -1.78 10.86 9.05
N GLY A 416 -1.17 11.36 10.13
CA GLY A 416 -0.91 12.77 10.35
C GLY A 416 0.28 13.33 9.56
N SER A 417 1.22 12.48 9.12
CA SER A 417 2.41 12.88 8.38
C SER A 417 2.27 12.76 6.86
N GLY A 418 1.05 12.51 6.35
CA GLY A 418 0.83 12.36 4.91
C GLY A 418 1.12 10.94 4.39
N TYR A 419 1.07 9.94 5.27
CA TYR A 419 1.24 8.52 4.94
C TYR A 419 2.63 8.20 4.38
N HIS A 420 3.69 8.79 4.93
CA HIS A 420 5.08 8.46 4.63
C HIS A 420 5.49 7.19 5.38
N LEU A 421 5.65 6.07 4.67
CA LEU A 421 5.87 4.77 5.31
C LEU A 421 7.27 4.64 5.92
N ASP A 422 8.27 5.33 5.36
CA ASP A 422 9.64 5.41 5.87
C ASP A 422 9.70 5.98 7.30
N GLU A 423 8.86 6.98 7.61
CA GLU A 423 8.76 7.52 8.96
C GLU A 423 8.26 6.48 9.98
N VAL A 424 7.34 5.59 9.56
CA VAL A 424 6.86 4.50 10.41
C VAL A 424 7.99 3.51 10.73
N PHE A 425 8.87 3.23 9.77
CA PHE A 425 10.06 2.40 10.00
C PHE A 425 10.98 3.04 11.04
N ALA A 426 11.26 4.34 10.91
CA ALA A 426 12.10 5.06 11.84
C ALA A 426 11.52 5.07 13.27
N SER A 427 10.24 5.39 13.42
CA SER A 427 9.58 5.45 14.72
C SER A 427 9.46 4.06 15.37
N ALA A 428 9.10 3.02 14.60
CA ALA A 428 9.05 1.65 15.11
C ALA A 428 10.43 1.15 15.56
N ALA A 429 11.50 1.53 14.84
CA ALA A 429 12.86 1.14 15.20
C ALA A 429 13.29 1.80 16.52
N ALA A 430 12.98 3.08 16.70
CA ALA A 430 13.23 3.78 17.94
C ALA A 430 12.51 3.11 19.12
N TYR A 431 11.20 2.86 19.00
CA TYR A 431 10.41 2.21 20.05
C TYR A 431 10.96 0.84 20.45
N CYS A 432 11.40 0.03 19.49
CA CYS A 432 11.81 -1.34 19.79
C CYS A 432 13.21 -1.46 20.41
N VAL A 433 14.00 -0.38 20.41
CA VAL A 433 15.37 -0.30 20.97
C VAL A 433 15.38 0.35 22.36
N GLU A 434 14.27 0.99 22.76
CA GLU A 434 14.00 1.41 24.14
C GLU A 434 13.56 0.22 25.01
#